data_AF-A0A7W1EVW4-F1
#
_entry.id   AF-A0A7W1EVW4-F1
#
_cell.length_a   1.000
_cell.length_b   1.000
_cell.length_c   1.000
_cell.angle_alpha   90.00
_cell.angle_beta   90.00
_cell.angle_gamma   90.00
#
_symmetry.space_group_name_H-M   'P 1'
#
loop_
_entity.id
_entity.type
_entity.pdbx_description
1 polymer ?
#
loop_
_entity_poly.entity_id
_entity_poly.type
_entity_poly.pdbx_seq_one_letter_code
_entity_poly.pdbx_strand_id
1 'polypeptide(L)'
;MKLNKLILIALIAVSMVECKSKKSVATTAPTPVTSNTPTTPTNTTTPTTGFSTFSTPKSTEGVPAPEDKELAAIQAQYSDVTLEKLQIGHMLYTVGACINCHGAKNIYKRETSQWKGIIDNMAEMAKLNEAQKDAVFKYVLSVKVTQPK
;
A
#
# COMPACT_ATOMS: atom_id res chain seq x y z
N MET A 1 -52.81 -4.79 -7.54
CA MET A 1 -52.46 -6.20 -7.25
C MET A 1 -51.30 -6.63 -8.12
N LYS A 2 -50.13 -6.92 -7.53
CA LYS A 2 -49.13 -7.90 -7.99
C LYS A 2 -48.06 -8.01 -6.91
N LEU A 3 -48.36 -8.87 -5.95
CA LEU A 3 -47.47 -9.43 -4.95
C LEU A 3 -47.01 -10.79 -5.51
N ASN A 4 -45.71 -11.06 -5.54
CA ASN A 4 -45.08 -12.38 -5.26
C ASN A 4 -43.57 -12.30 -5.54
N LYS A 5 -42.75 -12.36 -4.50
CA LYS A 5 -42.22 -13.57 -3.82
C LYS A 5 -41.03 -14.16 -4.58
N LEU A 6 -39.82 -13.93 -4.04
CA LEU A 6 -38.88 -15.02 -3.78
C LEU A 6 -37.88 -14.57 -2.72
N ILE A 7 -38.20 -14.89 -1.47
CA ILE A 7 -37.28 -14.88 -0.34
C ILE A 7 -36.60 -16.26 -0.37
N LEU A 8 -35.30 -16.29 -0.59
CA LEU A 8 -34.45 -17.47 -0.39
C LEU A 8 -33.55 -17.17 0.80
N ILE A 9 -33.93 -17.71 1.97
CA ILE A 9 -33.14 -17.69 3.20
C ILE A 9 -32.18 -18.88 3.19
N ALA A 10 -30.98 -18.59 3.66
CA ALA A 10 -29.76 -19.39 3.70
C ALA A 10 -29.85 -20.72 4.44
N LEU A 11 -28.95 -21.63 4.05
CA LEU A 11 -28.35 -22.67 4.88
C LEU A 11 -26.98 -23.03 4.27
N ILE A 12 -25.89 -22.45 4.78
CA ILE A 12 -24.54 -22.99 4.55
C ILE A 12 -23.96 -23.32 5.92
N ALA A 13 -23.85 -24.61 6.16
CA ALA A 13 -23.35 -25.20 7.38
C ALA A 13 -21.83 -25.02 7.51
N VAL A 14 -21.45 -24.95 8.78
CA VAL A 14 -20.18 -24.68 9.42
C VAL A 14 -19.11 -25.77 9.19
N SER A 15 -17.88 -25.32 8.95
CA SER A 15 -16.54 -25.85 9.27
C SER A 15 -16.15 -27.30 8.91
N MET A 16 -14.91 -27.48 8.41
CA MET A 16 -13.80 -28.01 9.21
C MET A 16 -12.46 -27.51 8.66
N VAL A 17 -11.64 -27.00 9.57
CA VAL A 17 -10.22 -26.63 9.42
C VAL A 17 -9.40 -27.90 9.63
N GLU A 18 -8.51 -28.23 8.70
CA GLU A 18 -7.48 -29.26 8.92
C GLU A 18 -6.15 -28.81 8.27
N CYS A 19 -5.45 -27.87 8.92
CA CYS A 19 -4.05 -27.58 8.62
C CYS A 19 -3.18 -28.70 9.22
N LYS A 20 -2.87 -29.73 8.43
CA LYS A 20 -1.79 -30.69 8.75
C LYS A 20 -0.43 -30.03 8.52
N SER A 21 0.12 -29.41 9.57
CA SER A 21 1.55 -29.09 9.65
C SER A 21 2.34 -30.34 10.02
N LYS A 22 2.98 -30.99 9.03
CA LYS A 22 4.19 -31.81 9.24
C LYS A 22 5.08 -31.73 8.00
N LYS A 23 6.06 -30.83 8.02
CA LYS A 23 7.24 -30.93 7.16
C LYS A 23 8.46 -31.04 8.06
N SER A 24 9.05 -32.24 8.10
CA SER A 24 10.34 -32.49 8.72
C SER A 24 11.39 -31.56 8.13
N VAL A 25 12.05 -30.80 9.00
CA VAL A 25 13.36 -30.21 8.71
C VAL A 25 14.37 -31.36 8.81
N ALA A 26 14.85 -31.81 7.66
CA ALA A 26 16.04 -32.62 7.57
C ALA A 26 17.25 -31.67 7.51
N THR A 27 18.11 -31.84 8.51
CA THR A 27 19.47 -31.32 8.61
C THR A 27 20.28 -31.66 7.36
N THR A 28 20.82 -30.63 6.71
CA THR A 28 21.99 -30.77 5.84
C THR A 28 22.98 -29.66 6.20
N ALA A 29 24.17 -30.08 6.61
CA ALA A 29 25.27 -29.22 7.02
C ALA A 29 25.70 -28.25 5.90
N PRO A 30 26.10 -27.00 6.23
CA PRO A 30 26.88 -26.20 5.30
C PRO A 30 28.38 -26.57 5.41
N THR A 31 28.94 -26.90 4.26
CA THR A 31 30.37 -26.90 3.93
C THR A 31 31.02 -25.56 4.29
N PRO A 32 32.31 -25.54 4.65
CA PRO A 32 33.03 -24.30 4.92
C PRO A 32 33.28 -23.56 3.61
N VAL A 33 32.66 -22.39 3.45
CA VAL A 33 32.98 -21.45 2.37
C VAL A 33 33.94 -20.40 2.93
N THR A 34 35.12 -20.37 2.33
CA THR A 34 36.20 -19.42 2.52
C THR A 34 35.68 -17.99 2.53
N SER A 35 35.89 -17.30 3.66
CA SER A 35 35.48 -15.91 3.85
C SER A 35 36.55 -15.00 3.24
N ASN A 36 36.17 -14.27 2.20
CA ASN A 36 37.00 -13.26 1.55
C ASN A 36 36.93 -11.95 2.36
N THR A 37 38.12 -11.38 2.52
CA THR A 37 38.49 -10.11 3.14
C THR A 37 37.50 -8.95 2.91
N PRO A 38 37.19 -8.12 3.94
CA PRO A 38 36.53 -6.84 3.75
C PRO A 38 37.53 -5.79 3.25
N THR A 39 37.35 -5.27 2.04
CA THR A 39 37.97 -4.01 1.61
C THR A 39 36.99 -2.86 1.81
N THR A 40 37.38 -1.97 2.72
CA THR A 40 36.84 -0.63 2.97
C THR A 40 36.83 0.23 1.70
N PRO A 41 35.72 0.89 1.33
CA PRO A 41 35.79 2.06 0.47
C PRO A 41 36.11 3.29 1.31
N THR A 42 37.38 3.71 1.29
CA THR A 42 37.82 5.05 1.69
C THR A 42 37.32 6.02 0.62
N ASN A 43 36.29 6.81 0.92
CA ASN A 43 35.94 7.96 0.10
C ASN A 43 36.49 9.25 0.73
N THR A 44 37.52 9.72 0.05
CA THR A 44 38.20 11.01 0.13
C THR A 44 37.25 12.17 0.39
N THR A 45 37.54 12.92 1.45
CA THR A 45 36.94 14.20 1.79
C THR A 45 37.78 15.31 1.15
N THR A 46 37.19 16.11 0.26
CA THR A 46 37.69 17.45 -0.10
C THR A 46 36.51 18.41 -0.12
N PRO A 47 36.65 19.63 0.44
CA PRO A 47 35.55 20.56 0.61
C PRO A 47 35.41 21.50 -0.58
N THR A 48 34.20 21.69 -1.09
CA THR A 48 33.87 22.87 -1.90
C THR A 48 32.46 23.34 -1.58
N THR A 49 32.43 24.48 -0.90
CA THR A 49 31.38 25.48 -0.75
C THR A 49 30.53 25.63 -2.01
N GLY A 50 29.21 25.50 -1.90
CA GLY A 50 28.33 25.73 -3.05
C GLY A 50 26.84 25.60 -2.75
N PHE A 51 26.26 26.70 -2.25
CA PHE A 51 24.86 27.10 -2.38
C PHE A 51 23.75 26.11 -2.02
N SER A 52 23.17 26.41 -0.86
CA SER A 52 21.79 26.14 -0.50
C SER A 52 20.82 26.49 -1.64
N THR A 53 20.22 25.47 -2.24
CA THR A 53 18.86 25.56 -2.77
C THR A 53 18.01 24.63 -1.92
N PHE A 54 17.22 25.27 -1.04
CA PHE A 54 16.09 24.64 -0.37
C PHE A 54 15.25 23.93 -1.42
N SER A 55 15.33 22.61 -1.46
CA SER A 55 14.31 21.80 -2.10
C SER A 55 13.06 21.94 -1.25
N THR A 56 12.21 22.89 -1.63
CA THR A 56 10.83 23.01 -1.13
C THR A 56 10.21 21.62 -1.03
N PRO A 57 9.64 21.24 0.13
CA PRO A 57 8.93 19.98 0.25
C PRO A 57 7.88 19.92 -0.86
N LYS A 58 7.92 18.82 -1.61
CA LYS A 58 7.07 18.57 -2.75
C LYS A 58 5.62 18.47 -2.26
N SER A 59 4.92 19.60 -2.30
CA SER A 59 3.56 19.86 -1.84
C SER A 59 2.69 18.60 -1.71
N THR A 60 2.54 18.18 -0.46
CA THR A 60 1.50 17.27 0.06
C THR A 60 0.21 18.03 0.41
N GLU A 61 0.12 19.30 0.03
CA GLU A 61 -1.02 20.16 0.32
C GLU A 61 -2.25 19.65 -0.46
N GLY A 62 -3.10 18.89 0.22
CA GLY A 62 -4.49 18.69 -0.22
C GLY A 62 -5.03 17.26 -0.19
N VAL A 63 -4.29 16.25 0.27
CA VAL A 63 -4.90 14.92 0.50
C VAL A 63 -4.90 14.63 2.01
N PRO A 64 -6.08 14.53 2.65
CA PRO A 64 -6.17 14.37 4.10
C PRO A 64 -5.69 12.99 4.54
N ALA A 65 -5.14 12.92 5.76
CA ALA A 65 -4.97 11.66 6.44
C ALA A 65 -6.33 10.97 6.61
N PRO A 66 -6.41 9.64 6.48
CA PRO A 66 -7.67 8.93 6.60
C PRO A 66 -8.12 8.91 8.06
N GLU A 67 -9.40 9.21 8.28
CA GLU A 67 -10.06 9.15 9.58
C GLU A 67 -11.23 8.14 9.53
N ASP A 68 -12.03 8.09 10.60
CA ASP A 68 -13.18 7.18 10.70
C ASP A 68 -14.21 7.40 9.58
N LYS A 69 -14.30 8.63 9.05
CA LYS A 69 -15.18 8.96 7.93
C LYS A 69 -14.77 8.22 6.64
N GLU A 70 -13.49 8.25 6.29
CA GLU A 70 -12.92 7.54 5.14
C GLU A 70 -13.06 6.03 5.32
N LEU A 71 -12.82 5.53 6.54
CA LEU A 71 -13.00 4.13 6.87
C LEU A 71 -14.44 3.66 6.69
N ALA A 72 -15.39 4.37 7.30
CA ALA A 72 -16.81 4.02 7.21
C ALA A 72 -17.30 4.04 5.75
N ALA A 73 -16.86 5.02 4.96
CA ALA A 73 -17.24 5.14 3.57
C ALA A 73 -16.68 4.00 2.70
N ILE A 74 -15.42 3.60 2.91
CA ILE A 74 -14.80 2.55 2.10
C ILE A 74 -15.25 1.14 2.51
N GLN A 75 -15.60 0.93 3.79
CA GLN A 75 -16.07 -0.36 4.30
C GLN A 75 -17.41 -0.79 3.69
N ALA A 76 -18.22 0.14 3.18
CA ALA A 76 -19.42 -0.18 2.41
C ALA A 76 -19.11 -0.97 1.12
N GLN A 77 -17.89 -0.88 0.60
CA GLN A 77 -17.42 -1.60 -0.59
C GLN A 77 -16.38 -2.67 -0.27
N TYR A 78 -15.64 -2.51 0.83
CA TYR A 78 -14.54 -3.39 1.23
C TYR A 78 -14.52 -3.59 2.75
N SER A 79 -15.27 -4.59 3.23
CA SER A 79 -15.49 -4.82 4.67
C SER A 79 -14.24 -5.21 5.46
N ASP A 80 -13.18 -5.66 4.79
CA ASP A 80 -11.90 -6.05 5.40
C ASP A 80 -10.92 -4.86 5.60
N VAL A 81 -11.26 -3.66 5.13
CA VAL A 81 -10.40 -2.48 5.27
C VAL A 81 -10.41 -1.98 6.71
N THR A 82 -9.22 -1.71 7.24
CA THR A 82 -9.00 -1.15 8.58
C THR A 82 -8.43 0.26 8.49
N LEU A 83 -8.57 1.06 9.56
CA LEU A 83 -7.95 2.38 9.64
C LEU A 83 -6.43 2.30 9.46
N GLU A 84 -5.79 1.30 10.06
CA GLU A 84 -4.35 1.04 9.92
C GLU A 84 -3.95 0.81 8.46
N LYS A 85 -4.72 0.02 7.70
CA LYS A 85 -4.46 -0.19 6.26
C LYS A 85 -4.53 1.13 5.50
N LEU A 86 -5.51 1.99 5.80
CA LEU A 86 -5.63 3.30 5.17
C LEU A 86 -4.45 4.21 5.55
N GLN A 87 -4.03 4.21 6.81
CA GLN A 87 -2.88 4.97 7.30
C GLN A 87 -1.57 4.53 6.62
N ILE A 88 -1.35 3.23 6.43
CA ILE A 88 -0.22 2.69 5.67
C ILE A 88 -0.27 3.19 4.22
N GLY A 89 -1.45 3.12 3.59
CA GLY A 89 -1.65 3.62 2.23
C GLY A 89 -1.36 5.12 2.10
N HIS A 90 -1.85 5.91 3.05
CA HIS A 90 -1.59 7.34 3.14
C HIS A 90 -0.09 7.63 3.26
N MET A 91 0.60 6.99 4.21
CA MET A 91 2.03 7.14 4.42
C MET A 91 2.82 6.83 3.14
N LEU A 92 2.53 5.70 2.49
CA LEU A 92 3.18 5.34 1.23
C LEU A 92 2.93 6.37 0.12
N TYR A 93 1.72 6.95 0.07
CA TYR A 93 1.30 7.91 -0.94
C TYR A 93 1.90 9.30 -0.77
N THR A 94 2.04 9.78 0.47
CA THR A 94 2.38 11.19 0.75
C THR A 94 3.83 11.40 1.15
N VAL A 95 4.45 10.41 1.80
CA VAL A 95 5.82 10.52 2.31
C VAL A 95 6.71 9.32 1.93
N GLY A 96 6.13 8.25 1.40
CA GLY A 96 6.81 6.99 1.14
C GLY A 96 7.13 6.73 -0.33
N ALA A 97 7.12 5.44 -0.70
CA ALA A 97 7.63 4.97 -1.99
C ALA A 97 6.95 5.60 -3.21
N CYS A 98 5.69 6.02 -3.12
CA CYS A 98 4.96 6.61 -4.24
C CYS A 98 5.48 7.99 -4.66
N ILE A 99 6.28 8.67 -3.82
CA ILE A 99 6.79 10.02 -4.10
C ILE A 99 8.28 10.07 -4.43
N ASN A 100 8.98 8.93 -4.43
CA ASN A 100 10.42 8.88 -4.63
C ASN A 100 10.84 9.18 -6.08
N CYS A 101 9.98 8.90 -7.06
CA CYS A 101 10.26 9.12 -8.47
C CYS A 101 9.64 10.43 -9.01
N HIS A 102 8.49 10.83 -8.47
CA HIS A 102 7.77 12.05 -8.83
C HIS A 102 6.83 12.44 -7.68
N GLY A 103 6.22 13.62 -7.74
CA GLY A 103 5.29 14.04 -6.67
C GLY A 103 4.01 13.23 -6.65
N ALA A 104 3.36 13.22 -5.49
CA ALA A 104 2.02 12.70 -5.35
C ALA A 104 1.11 13.35 -6.39
N LYS A 105 0.33 12.53 -7.09
CA LYS A 105 -0.66 13.05 -8.04
C LYS A 105 -1.87 13.52 -7.25
N ASN A 106 -2.63 14.47 -7.80
CA ASN A 106 -3.87 14.88 -7.16
C ASN A 106 -4.91 13.76 -7.33
N ILE A 107 -5.41 13.21 -6.21
CA ILE A 107 -6.37 12.10 -6.21
C ILE A 107 -7.69 12.49 -6.90
N TYR A 108 -8.15 13.71 -6.67
CA TYR A 108 -9.44 14.23 -7.14
C TYR A 108 -9.48 14.48 -8.64
N LYS A 109 -8.33 14.69 -9.30
CA LYS A 109 -8.24 14.98 -10.74
C LYS A 109 -8.35 13.74 -11.64
N ARG A 110 -8.47 12.54 -11.07
CA ARG A 110 -8.58 11.29 -11.83
C ARG A 110 -9.85 10.54 -11.48
N GLU A 111 -10.36 9.85 -12.48
CA GLU A 111 -11.53 8.99 -12.32
C GLU A 111 -11.20 7.78 -11.47
N THR A 112 -12.16 7.34 -10.65
CA THR A 112 -11.99 6.19 -9.75
C THR A 112 -11.53 4.93 -10.50
N SER A 113 -12.06 4.71 -11.71
CA SER A 113 -11.74 3.55 -12.56
C SER A 113 -10.29 3.53 -13.06
N GLN A 114 -9.62 4.68 -13.13
CA GLN A 114 -8.24 4.78 -13.63
C GLN A 114 -7.22 4.35 -12.58
N TRP A 115 -7.56 4.46 -11.29
CA TRP A 115 -6.59 4.32 -10.21
C TRP A 115 -5.99 2.93 -10.10
N LYS A 116 -6.74 1.87 -10.41
CA LYS A 116 -6.21 0.51 -10.36
C LYS A 116 -5.01 0.34 -11.30
N GLY A 117 -5.17 0.70 -12.58
CA GLY A 117 -4.10 0.59 -13.56
C GLY A 117 -2.90 1.49 -13.25
N ILE A 118 -3.15 2.70 -12.72
CA ILE A 118 -2.08 3.60 -12.28
C ILE A 118 -1.29 3.00 -11.13
N ILE A 119 -1.98 2.49 -10.10
CA ILE A 119 -1.31 1.92 -8.92
C ILE A 119 -0.60 0.62 -9.27
N ASP A 120 -1.18 -0.23 -10.12
CA ASP A 120 -0.51 -1.45 -10.59
C ASP A 120 0.84 -1.10 -11.27
N ASN A 121 0.85 -0.12 -12.18
CA ASN A 121 2.08 0.29 -12.87
C ASN A 121 3.08 0.99 -11.93
N MET A 122 2.61 1.88 -11.05
CA MET A 122 3.50 2.60 -10.13
C MET A 122 4.05 1.70 -9.02
N ALA A 123 3.27 0.72 -8.55
CA ALA A 123 3.68 -0.22 -7.51
C ALA A 123 4.84 -1.09 -7.97
N GLU A 124 4.83 -1.54 -9.23
CA GLU A 124 5.95 -2.28 -9.82
C GLU A 124 7.24 -1.42 -9.83
N MET A 125 7.13 -0.17 -10.31
CA MET A 125 8.26 0.76 -10.37
C MET A 125 8.78 1.15 -8.99
N ALA A 126 7.88 1.33 -8.02
CA ALA A 126 8.18 1.66 -6.63
C ALA A 126 8.54 0.44 -5.76
N LYS A 127 8.53 -0.77 -6.35
CA LYS A 127 8.81 -2.05 -5.68
C LYS A 127 7.93 -2.28 -4.45
N LEU A 128 6.66 -1.87 -4.51
CA LEU A 128 5.69 -2.17 -3.49
C LEU A 128 5.32 -3.65 -3.55
N ASN A 129 5.22 -4.28 -2.38
CA ASN A 129 4.61 -5.61 -2.29
C ASN A 129 3.07 -5.52 -2.41
N GLU A 130 2.41 -6.67 -2.53
CA GLU A 130 0.95 -6.73 -2.73
C GLU A 130 0.15 -6.07 -1.60
N ALA A 131 0.57 -6.21 -0.35
CA ALA A 131 -0.11 -5.59 0.80
C ALA A 131 0.02 -4.06 0.78
N GLN A 132 1.21 -3.55 0.43
CA GLN A 132 1.46 -2.12 0.29
C GLN A 132 0.68 -1.52 -0.89
N LYS A 133 0.65 -2.23 -2.02
CA LYS A 133 -0.13 -1.85 -3.20
C LYS A 133 -1.62 -1.78 -2.86
N ASP A 134 -2.15 -2.80 -2.19
CA ASP A 134 -3.55 -2.81 -1.72
C ASP A 134 -3.81 -1.65 -0.77
N ALA A 135 -2.94 -1.42 0.23
CA ALA A 135 -3.09 -0.32 1.17
C ALA A 135 -3.18 1.05 0.45
N VAL A 136 -2.28 1.32 -0.51
CA VAL A 136 -2.31 2.55 -1.32
C VAL A 136 -3.61 2.63 -2.13
N PHE A 137 -4.04 1.53 -2.75
CA PHE A 137 -5.29 1.51 -3.51
C PHE A 137 -6.52 1.79 -2.64
N LYS A 138 -6.63 1.15 -1.47
CA LYS A 138 -7.73 1.38 -0.53
C LYS A 138 -7.73 2.81 0.00
N TYR A 139 -6.56 3.36 0.31
CA TYR A 139 -6.43 4.76 0.70
C TYR A 139 -6.96 5.70 -0.40
N VAL A 140 -6.50 5.54 -1.64
CA VAL A 140 -6.95 6.36 -2.76
C VAL A 140 -8.46 6.25 -2.97
N LEU A 141 -9.02 5.05 -2.91
CA LEU A 141 -10.47 4.85 -3.02
C LEU A 141 -11.22 5.50 -1.86
N SER A 142 -10.72 5.40 -0.64
CA SER A 142 -11.35 6.00 0.55
C SER A 142 -11.49 7.53 0.40
N VAL A 143 -10.45 8.20 -0.09
CA VAL A 143 -10.48 9.64 -0.40
C VAL A 143 -11.45 9.97 -1.54
N LYS A 144 -11.53 9.10 -2.56
CA LYS A 144 -12.45 9.28 -3.70
C LYS A 144 -13.91 9.16 -3.27
N VAL A 145 -14.25 8.25 -2.36
CA VAL A 145 -15.63 8.05 -1.91
C VAL A 145 -16.08 9.13 -0.93
N THR A 146 -15.16 9.76 -0.18
CA THR A 146 -15.48 10.89 0.72
C THR A 146 -15.35 12.26 0.08
N GLN A 147 -14.95 12.33 -1.19
CA GLN A 147 -14.85 13.56 -1.97
C GLN A 147 -16.21 14.31 -1.99
N PRO A 148 -16.24 15.61 -1.64
CA PRO A 148 -17.42 16.44 -1.85
C PRO A 148 -17.81 16.46 -3.34
N LYS A 149 -19.09 16.25 -3.65
CA LYS A 149 -19.63 16.33 -5.01
C LYS A 149 -19.84 17.77 -5.44
#